data_AF-A0A1G6EUW3-F1
#
_entry.id   AF-A0A1G6EUW3-F1
#
_cell.length_a   1.000
_cell.length_b   1.000
_cell.length_c   1.000
_cell.angle_alpha   90.00
_cell.angle_beta   90.00
_cell.angle_gamma   90.00
#
_symmetry.space_group_name_H-M   'P 1'
#
loop_
_entity.id
_entity.type
_entity.pdbx_description
1 polymer ?
#
loop_
_entity_poly.entity_id
_entity_poly.type
_entity_poly.pdbx_seq_one_letter_code
_entity_poly.pdbx_strand_id
1 'polypeptide(L)'
;MSGLLGFEFEGEYELELELYGEGVVREGEFTYTLDRVLEEFGRNVNAGGPRDISLKIVNEVQEQFTAIDTAYLERLETLAELILPDSITAIDLTPKLSEILKKNNTLIRGSFDSFAEQFAAENGLRFRPADLWLGSFTDSHFETDSQTLVIARDGSVRIKIEVSSPGSSGGNTFGGTFFRDLDRFFFRTMTAEDVIKDYKDTDIGREILKNGRLADFIEKARTHKIFMGKNC
;
A
#
# COMPACT_ATOMS: atom_id res chain seq x y z
N MET A 1 0.76 20.12 14.67
CA MET A 1 0.72 19.19 13.53
C MET A 1 -0.57 18.41 13.66
N SER A 2 -1.27 18.17 12.56
CA SER A 2 -2.47 17.32 12.55
C SER A 2 -2.34 16.38 11.37
N GLY A 3 -2.01 15.13 11.64
CA GLY A 3 -2.13 14.07 10.67
C GLY A 3 -3.60 13.82 10.29
N LEU A 4 -3.80 13.28 9.11
CA LEU A 4 -5.11 12.80 8.67
C LEU A 4 -5.14 11.28 8.80
N LEU A 5 -6.22 10.78 9.41
CA LEU A 5 -6.56 9.36 9.42
C LEU A 5 -7.75 9.17 8.48
N GLY A 6 -7.50 8.57 7.33
CA GLY A 6 -8.52 8.05 6.44
C GLY A 6 -8.84 6.59 6.81
N PHE A 7 -10.07 6.16 6.56
CA PHE A 7 -10.44 4.77 6.75
C PHE A 7 -11.52 4.32 5.77
N GLU A 8 -11.46 3.05 5.38
CA GLU A 8 -12.43 2.40 4.50
C GLU A 8 -12.80 1.02 5.06
N PHE A 9 -14.03 0.59 4.81
CA PHE A 9 -14.54 -0.72 5.21
C PHE A 9 -14.53 -1.64 3.99
N GLU A 10 -13.57 -2.56 3.93
CA GLU A 10 -13.51 -3.56 2.87
C GLU A 10 -14.32 -4.80 3.27
N GLY A 11 -15.54 -4.90 2.75
CA GLY A 11 -16.44 -6.01 3.06
C GLY A 11 -16.98 -5.97 4.50
N GLU A 12 -17.29 -7.15 5.04
CA GLU A 12 -18.01 -7.26 6.33
C GLU A 12 -17.11 -7.32 7.56
N TYR A 13 -15.78 -7.44 7.42
CA TYR A 13 -14.90 -7.65 8.58
C TYR A 13 -13.52 -6.99 8.46
N GLU A 14 -13.22 -6.30 7.37
CA GLU A 14 -11.90 -5.69 7.14
C GLU A 14 -11.97 -4.17 7.27
N LEU A 15 -10.99 -3.61 7.96
CA LEU A 15 -10.81 -2.17 8.17
C LEU A 15 -9.46 -1.76 7.60
N GLU A 16 -9.47 -0.88 6.60
CA GLU A 16 -8.25 -0.22 6.12
C GLU A 16 -8.11 1.14 6.77
N LEU A 17 -6.93 1.42 7.32
CA LEU A 17 -6.53 2.69 7.90
C LEU A 17 -5.41 3.29 7.05
N GLU A 18 -5.60 4.52 6.58
CA GLU A 18 -4.57 5.27 5.87
C GLU A 18 -4.14 6.48 6.69
N LEU A 19 -2.85 6.58 6.98
CA LEU A 19 -2.27 7.66 7.76
C LEU A 19 -1.44 8.61 6.90
N TYR A 20 -1.75 9.90 6.97
CA TYR A 20 -1.06 10.97 6.28
C TYR A 20 -0.52 11.98 7.29
N GLY A 21 0.71 12.44 7.11
CA GLY A 21 1.34 13.44 7.99
C GLY A 21 2.85 13.25 8.16
N GLU A 22 3.40 13.91 9.18
CA GLU A 22 4.83 13.93 9.49
C GLU A 22 5.17 13.52 10.91
N GLY A 23 6.45 13.18 11.10
CA GLY A 23 7.04 12.96 12.42
C GLY A 23 6.86 11.52 12.89
N VAL A 24 6.15 11.33 14.00
CA VAL A 24 5.93 10.01 14.62
C VAL A 24 4.43 9.73 14.67
N VAL A 25 4.01 8.58 14.14
CA VAL A 25 2.63 8.12 14.27
C VAL A 25 2.35 7.81 15.74
N ARG A 26 1.49 8.59 16.39
CA ARG A 26 1.08 8.40 17.78
C ARG A 26 -0.36 8.85 18.00
N GLU A 27 -0.97 8.37 19.08
CA GLU A 27 -2.32 8.80 19.45
C GLU A 27 -2.36 10.32 19.70
N GLY A 28 -3.42 10.98 19.24
CA GLY A 28 -3.62 12.42 19.42
C GLY A 28 -2.98 13.31 18.35
N GLU A 29 -2.19 12.77 17.42
CA GLU A 29 -1.72 13.50 16.25
C GLU A 29 -2.76 13.53 15.12
N PHE A 30 -3.77 12.65 15.17
CA PHE A 30 -4.77 12.51 14.12
C PHE A 30 -6.08 13.22 14.45
N THR A 31 -6.74 13.72 13.41
CA THR A 31 -8.04 14.40 13.53
C THR A 31 -9.14 13.46 14.05
N TYR A 32 -9.03 12.17 13.75
CA TYR A 32 -9.89 11.11 14.28
C TYR A 32 -9.07 10.21 15.22
N THR A 33 -9.63 9.88 16.38
CA THR A 33 -9.03 8.89 17.27
C THR A 33 -9.36 7.48 16.81
N LEU A 34 -8.51 6.52 17.15
CA LEU A 34 -8.75 5.12 16.81
C LEU A 34 -10.05 4.59 17.44
N ASP A 35 -10.38 5.02 18.67
CA ASP A 35 -11.65 4.64 19.33
C ASP A 35 -12.87 5.05 18.51
N ARG A 36 -12.84 6.25 17.92
CA ARG A 36 -13.93 6.74 17.10
C ARG A 36 -14.06 5.91 15.81
N VAL A 37 -12.94 5.56 15.17
CA VAL A 37 -12.96 4.73 13.97
C VAL A 37 -13.50 3.33 14.27
N LEU A 38 -13.05 2.71 15.36
CA LEU A 38 -13.53 1.39 15.78
C LEU A 38 -15.02 1.40 16.19
N GLU A 39 -15.49 2.48 16.82
CA GLU A 39 -16.91 2.68 17.13
C GLU A 39 -17.73 2.84 15.85
N GLU A 40 -17.27 3.64 14.89
CA GLU A 40 -17.93 3.82 13.59
C GLU A 40 -17.96 2.49 12.81
N PHE A 41 -16.90 1.68 12.86
CA PHE A 41 -16.89 0.34 12.30
C PHE A 41 -17.98 -0.52 12.95
N GLY A 42 -18.02 -0.63 14.29
CA GLY A 42 -18.99 -1.47 15.00
C GLY A 42 -20.45 -1.04 14.81
N ARG A 43 -20.72 0.23 14.52
CA ARG A 43 -22.06 0.73 14.18
C ARG A 43 -22.48 0.37 12.75
N ASN A 44 -21.55 0.44 11.80
CA ASN A 44 -21.82 0.19 10.39
C ASN A 44 -21.77 -1.29 10.03
N VAL A 45 -20.96 -2.05 10.77
CA VAL A 45 -20.68 -3.45 10.59
C VAL A 45 -21.10 -4.16 11.87
N ASN A 46 -22.19 -4.92 11.80
CA ASN A 46 -22.88 -5.56 12.94
C ASN A 46 -22.08 -6.74 13.56
N ALA A 47 -20.76 -6.60 13.68
CA ALA A 47 -19.80 -7.66 14.00
C ALA A 47 -19.04 -7.45 15.33
N GLY A 48 -19.30 -6.37 16.07
CA GLY A 48 -18.63 -6.08 17.34
C GLY A 48 -17.19 -5.54 17.23
N GLY A 49 -16.50 -5.75 16.09
CA GLY A 49 -15.20 -5.15 15.76
C GLY A 49 -14.60 -5.73 14.46
N PRO A 50 -13.55 -5.10 13.91
CA PRO A 50 -12.89 -5.59 12.70
C PRO A 50 -12.10 -6.87 12.99
N ARG A 51 -12.24 -7.86 12.11
CA ARG A 51 -11.49 -9.12 12.19
C ARG A 51 -10.06 -8.95 11.70
N ASP A 52 -9.89 -8.16 10.64
CA ASP A 52 -8.60 -7.92 9.99
C ASP A 52 -8.42 -6.41 9.81
N ILE A 53 -7.36 -5.84 10.39
CA ILE A 53 -6.98 -4.45 10.21
C ILE A 53 -5.78 -4.36 9.27
N SER A 54 -5.88 -3.52 8.25
CA SER A 54 -4.75 -3.08 7.42
C SER A 54 -4.39 -1.66 7.82
N LEU A 55 -3.12 -1.42 8.15
CA LEU A 55 -2.60 -0.07 8.39
C LEU A 55 -1.61 0.31 7.29
N LYS A 56 -1.90 1.40 6.59
CA LYS A 56 -1.06 1.96 5.54
C LYS A 56 -0.58 3.35 5.92
N ILE A 57 0.74 3.51 5.98
CA ILE A 57 1.35 4.84 6.13
C ILE A 57 1.60 5.40 4.73
N VAL A 58 1.00 6.55 4.43
CA VAL A 58 1.10 7.18 3.11
C VAL A 58 2.12 8.32 3.16
N ASN A 59 3.10 8.25 2.26
CA ASN A 59 4.07 9.32 2.08
C ASN A 59 3.68 10.22 0.92
N GLU A 60 3.32 11.45 1.23
CA GLU A 60 3.28 12.54 0.26
C GLU A 60 4.59 13.36 0.30
N VAL A 61 4.85 14.11 -0.77
CA VAL A 61 6.21 14.56 -1.16
C VAL A 61 6.81 15.66 -0.27
N GLN A 62 6.10 16.17 0.74
CA GLN A 62 6.56 17.33 1.53
C GLN A 62 6.79 17.04 3.02
N GLU A 63 6.06 16.11 3.63
CA GLU A 63 6.04 15.86 5.08
C GLU A 63 5.80 14.35 5.30
N GLN A 64 6.67 13.67 6.06
CA GLN A 64 6.69 12.19 6.13
C GLN A 64 6.87 11.68 7.56
N PHE A 65 6.14 10.62 7.89
CA PHE A 65 6.37 9.88 9.11
C PHE A 65 7.71 9.13 9.04
N THR A 66 8.43 9.11 10.15
CA THR A 66 9.75 8.47 10.26
C THR A 66 9.76 7.31 11.25
N ALA A 67 8.79 7.26 12.15
CA ALA A 67 8.61 6.19 13.13
C ALA A 67 7.14 6.01 13.49
N ILE A 68 6.84 4.88 14.12
CA ILE A 68 5.51 4.57 14.66
C ILE A 68 5.66 4.26 16.15
N ASP A 69 4.88 4.96 16.97
CA ASP A 69 4.77 4.68 18.40
C ASP A 69 4.19 3.27 18.59
N THR A 70 4.90 2.44 19.35
CA THR A 70 4.48 1.09 19.69
C THR A 70 3.12 1.06 20.36
N ALA A 71 2.81 2.04 21.22
CA ALA A 71 1.52 2.10 21.89
C ALA A 71 0.37 2.26 20.90
N TYR A 72 0.60 2.90 19.75
CA TYR A 72 -0.39 3.03 18.68
C TYR A 72 -0.64 1.68 17.99
N LEU A 73 0.43 0.97 17.58
CA LEU A 73 0.30 -0.35 16.94
C LEU A 73 -0.31 -1.39 17.88
N GLU A 74 0.01 -1.36 19.17
CA GLU A 74 -0.53 -2.28 20.17
C GLU A 74 -2.04 -2.18 20.38
N ARG A 75 -2.68 -1.09 19.93
CA ARG A 75 -4.14 -0.96 19.95
C ARG A 75 -4.82 -1.67 18.78
N LEU A 76 -4.08 -1.96 17.72
CA LEU A 76 -4.57 -2.68 16.55
C LEU A 76 -4.44 -4.19 16.82
N GLU A 77 -5.26 -4.71 17.75
CA GLU A 77 -5.16 -6.09 18.24
C GLU A 77 -5.33 -7.15 17.14
N THR A 78 -6.02 -6.80 16.05
CA THR A 78 -6.27 -7.62 14.86
C THR A 78 -5.49 -7.16 13.63
N LEU A 79 -4.33 -6.50 13.82
CA LEU A 79 -3.46 -6.05 12.73
C LEU A 79 -3.01 -7.22 11.85
N ALA A 80 -3.58 -7.31 10.65
CA ALA A 80 -3.32 -8.34 9.66
C ALA A 80 -2.29 -7.88 8.62
N GLU A 81 -2.23 -6.58 8.32
CA GLU A 81 -1.32 -6.01 7.32
C GLU A 81 -0.78 -4.65 7.78
N LEU A 82 0.53 -4.43 7.60
CA LEU A 82 1.22 -3.18 7.91
C LEU A 82 2.06 -2.75 6.70
N ILE A 83 1.64 -1.67 6.03
CA ILE A 83 2.28 -1.12 4.84
C ILE A 83 3.10 0.11 5.24
N LEU A 84 4.42 -0.04 5.14
CA LEU A 84 5.42 0.93 5.57
C LEU A 84 6.14 1.53 4.36
N PRO A 85 6.17 2.87 4.21
CA PRO A 85 6.96 3.54 3.21
C PRO A 85 8.42 3.66 3.67
N ASP A 86 9.32 3.98 2.74
CA ASP A 86 10.77 4.02 2.97
C ASP A 86 11.22 5.06 4.01
N SER A 87 10.37 6.04 4.34
CA SER A 87 10.67 7.03 5.38
C SER A 87 10.60 6.45 6.78
N ILE A 88 9.81 5.39 7.00
CA ILE A 88 9.74 4.71 8.29
C ILE A 88 11.03 3.93 8.49
N THR A 89 11.77 4.31 9.52
CA THR A 89 13.10 3.74 9.83
C THR A 89 13.16 3.11 11.21
N ALA A 90 12.10 3.24 12.02
CA ALA A 90 12.06 2.70 13.37
C ALA A 90 10.65 2.30 13.80
N ILE A 91 10.57 1.11 14.42
CA ILE A 91 9.44 0.62 15.20
C ILE A 91 10.04 -0.09 16.41
N ASP A 92 9.78 0.41 17.60
CA ASP A 92 10.27 -0.22 18.83
C ASP A 92 9.44 -1.46 19.15
N LEU A 93 10.03 -2.63 19.04
CA LEU A 93 9.32 -3.88 19.29
C LEU A 93 9.26 -4.22 20.78
N THR A 94 8.06 -4.11 21.36
CA THR A 94 7.77 -4.61 22.71
C THR A 94 7.36 -6.09 22.69
N PRO A 95 7.40 -6.79 23.84
CA PRO A 95 6.89 -8.16 23.93
C PRO A 95 5.43 -8.29 23.49
N LYS A 96 4.59 -7.32 23.86
CA LYS A 96 3.16 -7.30 23.51
C LYS A 96 2.95 -7.08 22.00
N LEU A 97 3.64 -6.12 21.39
CA LEU A 97 3.57 -5.92 19.94
C LEU A 97 4.07 -7.16 19.19
N SER A 98 5.16 -7.79 19.65
CA SER A 98 5.68 -9.03 19.05
C SER A 98 4.65 -10.16 19.11
N GLU A 99 3.92 -10.30 20.21
CA GLU A 99 2.85 -11.29 20.35
C GLU A 99 1.70 -11.03 19.38
N ILE A 100 1.22 -9.78 19.28
CA ILE A 100 0.15 -9.37 18.35
C ILE A 100 0.56 -9.73 16.91
N LEU A 101 1.73 -9.27 16.47
CA LEU A 101 2.19 -9.46 15.09
C LEU A 101 2.34 -10.95 14.73
N LYS A 102 2.87 -11.77 15.65
CA LYS A 102 3.06 -13.21 15.43
C LYS A 102 1.74 -13.97 15.47
N LYS A 103 0.88 -13.67 16.43
CA LYS A 103 -0.44 -14.30 16.59
C LYS A 103 -1.30 -14.08 15.34
N ASN A 104 -1.27 -12.88 14.78
CA ASN A 104 -2.05 -12.51 13.61
C ASN A 104 -1.36 -12.90 12.30
N ASN A 105 -0.11 -13.41 12.35
CA ASN A 105 0.70 -13.67 11.16
C ASN A 105 0.76 -12.44 10.23
N THR A 106 0.98 -11.26 10.84
CA THR A 106 0.89 -9.96 10.16
C THR A 106 1.80 -9.91 8.94
N LEU A 107 1.22 -9.48 7.82
CA LEU A 107 1.94 -9.22 6.58
C LEU A 107 2.56 -7.83 6.62
N ILE A 108 3.88 -7.75 6.58
CA ILE A 108 4.61 -6.50 6.42
C ILE A 108 4.79 -6.21 4.94
N ARG A 109 4.53 -4.96 4.54
CA ARG A 109 4.76 -4.50 3.17
C ARG A 109 5.58 -3.23 3.14
N GLY A 110 6.44 -3.13 2.13
CA GLY A 110 7.30 -1.97 1.88
C GLY A 110 8.13 -2.18 0.62
N SER A 111 9.10 -1.31 0.36
CA SER A 111 10.04 -1.51 -0.75
C SER A 111 11.01 -2.66 -0.46
N PHE A 112 11.60 -3.25 -1.50
CA PHE A 112 12.77 -4.12 -1.34
C PHE A 112 13.93 -3.35 -0.71
N ASP A 113 14.76 -4.07 0.05
CA ASP A 113 15.95 -3.53 0.74
C ASP A 113 15.61 -2.42 1.76
N SER A 114 14.34 -2.27 2.14
CA SER A 114 13.87 -1.25 3.09
C SER A 114 13.92 -1.72 4.54
N PHE A 115 13.72 -0.78 5.47
CA PHE A 115 13.48 -1.08 6.87
C PHE A 115 12.32 -2.08 7.05
N ALA A 116 11.25 -1.96 6.28
CA ALA A 116 10.10 -2.86 6.37
C ALA A 116 10.47 -4.32 6.12
N GLU A 117 11.33 -4.56 5.12
CA GLU A 117 11.82 -5.90 4.82
C GLU A 117 12.71 -6.45 5.94
N GLN A 118 13.65 -5.63 6.42
CA GLN A 118 14.55 -5.99 7.51
C GLN A 118 13.77 -6.32 8.78
N PHE A 119 12.84 -5.43 9.16
CA PHE A 119 11.95 -5.60 10.30
C PHE A 119 11.14 -6.91 10.21
N ALA A 120 10.59 -7.23 9.03
CA ALA A 120 9.88 -8.47 8.84
C ALA A 120 10.79 -9.70 9.01
N ALA A 121 11.99 -9.66 8.42
CA ALA A 121 12.96 -10.75 8.48
C ALA A 121 13.48 -11.01 9.90
N GLU A 122 13.86 -9.96 10.62
CA GLU A 122 14.38 -10.03 11.99
C GLU A 122 13.34 -10.59 12.99
N ASN A 123 12.06 -10.36 12.70
CA ASN A 123 10.96 -10.74 13.58
C ASN A 123 10.22 -12.01 13.15
N GLY A 124 10.66 -12.64 12.06
CA GLY A 124 10.05 -13.86 11.52
C GLY A 124 8.63 -13.65 10.97
N LEU A 125 8.34 -12.46 10.45
CA LEU A 125 7.05 -12.08 9.86
C LEU A 125 7.06 -12.31 8.34
N ARG A 126 5.87 -12.31 7.73
CA ARG A 126 5.74 -12.38 6.28
C ARG A 126 6.05 -11.02 5.68
N PHE A 127 6.87 -11.00 4.62
CA PHE A 127 7.13 -9.78 3.85
C PHE A 127 6.56 -9.92 2.43
N ARG A 128 6.03 -8.83 1.89
CA ARG A 128 5.76 -8.65 0.46
C ARG A 128 6.05 -7.21 0.04
N PRO A 129 6.42 -6.97 -1.22
CA PRO A 129 6.48 -5.61 -1.73
C PRO A 129 5.14 -4.86 -1.58
N ALA A 130 5.24 -3.58 -1.23
CA ALA A 130 4.11 -2.65 -1.30
C ALA A 130 3.73 -2.38 -2.78
N ASP A 131 2.57 -1.78 -2.97
CA ASP A 131 2.15 -1.32 -4.29
C ASP A 131 3.12 -0.26 -4.82
N LEU A 132 3.41 -0.30 -6.11
CA LEU A 132 4.34 0.61 -6.75
C LEU A 132 3.56 1.61 -7.61
N TRP A 133 3.49 2.87 -7.17
CA TRP A 133 2.99 3.96 -7.99
C TRP A 133 3.93 4.17 -9.19
N LEU A 134 3.37 4.06 -10.39
CA LEU A 134 4.14 4.10 -11.64
C LEU A 134 4.21 5.52 -12.20
N GLY A 135 3.10 6.25 -12.11
CA GLY A 135 3.01 7.61 -12.62
C GLY A 135 1.57 8.11 -12.70
N SER A 136 1.43 9.40 -12.96
CA SER A 136 0.16 10.02 -13.34
C SER A 136 0.37 10.96 -14.51
N PHE A 137 -0.60 11.02 -15.42
CA PHE A 137 -0.56 11.93 -16.55
C PHE A 137 -1.89 12.64 -16.69
N THR A 138 -1.82 13.96 -16.85
CA THR A 138 -2.99 14.79 -17.15
C THR A 138 -2.97 15.15 -18.62
N ASP A 139 -4.02 14.75 -19.34
CA ASP A 139 -4.15 15.02 -20.75
C ASP A 139 -4.62 16.47 -21.04
N SER A 140 -4.75 16.81 -22.33
CA SER A 140 -5.20 18.13 -22.76
C SER A 140 -6.67 18.46 -22.41
N HIS A 141 -7.45 17.47 -22.00
CA HIS A 141 -8.84 17.60 -21.55
C HIS A 141 -8.96 17.65 -20.02
N PHE A 142 -7.83 17.77 -19.31
CA PHE A 142 -7.73 17.73 -17.85
C PHE A 142 -8.12 16.38 -17.24
N GLU A 143 -8.23 15.32 -18.05
CA GLU A 143 -8.38 13.96 -17.56
C GLU A 143 -7.03 13.50 -17.01
N THR A 144 -7.02 13.02 -15.76
CA THR A 144 -5.82 12.52 -15.10
C THR A 144 -5.91 11.01 -14.95
N ASP A 145 -4.99 10.32 -15.60
CA ASP A 145 -4.80 8.88 -15.48
C ASP A 145 -3.63 8.62 -14.55
N SER A 146 -3.88 7.89 -13.45
CA SER A 146 -2.81 7.40 -12.58
C SER A 146 -2.72 5.88 -12.64
N GLN A 147 -1.49 5.37 -12.62
CA GLN A 147 -1.23 3.93 -12.71
C GLN A 147 -0.42 3.46 -11.50
N THR A 148 -0.89 2.37 -10.90
CA THR A 148 -0.24 1.72 -9.76
C THR A 148 -0.14 0.22 -10.03
N LEU A 149 1.05 -0.35 -9.85
CA LEU A 149 1.25 -1.79 -9.79
C LEU A 149 0.80 -2.29 -8.42
N VAL A 150 -0.34 -2.96 -8.38
CA VAL A 150 -0.94 -3.49 -7.16
C VAL A 150 -0.55 -4.95 -6.98
N ILE A 151 -0.11 -5.29 -5.77
CA ILE A 151 0.33 -6.63 -5.40
C ILE A 151 -0.63 -7.14 -4.32
N ALA A 152 -1.57 -8.00 -4.72
CA ALA A 152 -2.61 -8.46 -3.83
C ALA A 152 -2.07 -9.40 -2.74
N ARG A 153 -2.86 -9.59 -1.67
CA ARG A 153 -2.55 -10.49 -0.55
C ARG A 153 -2.40 -11.95 -0.93
N ASP A 154 -2.97 -12.38 -2.05
CA ASP A 154 -2.77 -13.74 -2.60
C ASP A 154 -1.46 -13.86 -3.39
N GLY A 155 -0.96 -12.75 -3.95
CA GLY A 155 0.30 -12.65 -4.69
C GLY A 155 0.06 -12.36 -6.18
N SER A 156 -1.20 -12.27 -6.60
CA SER A 156 -1.56 -11.77 -7.92
C SER A 156 -1.12 -10.31 -8.07
N VAL A 157 -0.73 -9.97 -9.30
CA VAL A 157 -0.26 -8.63 -9.64
C VAL A 157 -1.18 -8.07 -10.70
N ARG A 158 -1.61 -6.82 -10.51
CA ARG A 158 -2.50 -6.12 -11.43
C ARG A 158 -2.07 -4.66 -11.57
N ILE A 159 -2.40 -4.03 -12.69
CA ILE A 159 -2.31 -2.58 -12.82
C ILE A 159 -3.66 -1.98 -12.45
N LYS A 160 -3.67 -1.15 -11.40
CA LYS A 160 -4.78 -0.26 -11.09
C LYS A 160 -4.62 1.01 -11.93
N ILE A 161 -5.67 1.39 -12.63
CA ILE A 161 -5.74 2.60 -13.45
C ILE A 161 -6.88 3.44 -12.87
N GLU A 162 -6.57 4.64 -12.41
CA GLU A 162 -7.56 5.57 -11.89
C GLU A 162 -7.65 6.76 -12.83
N VAL A 163 -8.85 6.95 -13.39
CA VAL A 163 -9.17 8.01 -14.34
C VAL A 163 -10.01 9.06 -13.62
N SER A 164 -9.50 10.28 -13.51
CA SER A 164 -10.18 11.42 -12.90
C SER A 164 -10.42 12.51 -13.94
N SER A 165 -11.69 12.81 -14.21
CA SER A 165 -12.10 13.76 -15.26
C SER A 165 -12.94 14.89 -14.63
N PRO A 166 -12.41 16.12 -14.45
CA PRO A 166 -13.15 17.22 -13.85
C PRO A 166 -14.15 17.85 -14.85
N GLY A 167 -15.37 18.16 -14.38
CA GLY A 167 -16.35 18.99 -15.10
C GLY A 167 -17.39 18.24 -15.96
N SER A 168 -18.16 18.99 -16.76
CA SER A 168 -19.25 18.49 -17.63
C SER A 168 -18.79 17.55 -18.76
N SER A 169 -17.48 17.42 -18.95
CA SER A 169 -16.79 16.44 -19.81
C SER A 169 -16.93 15.00 -19.32
N GLY A 170 -17.24 14.78 -18.03
CA GLY A 170 -17.47 13.45 -17.45
C GLY A 170 -18.65 12.68 -18.06
N GLY A 171 -19.45 13.33 -18.91
CA GLY A 171 -20.58 12.72 -19.62
C GLY A 171 -20.21 11.67 -20.67
N ASN A 172 -18.93 11.59 -21.11
CA ASN A 172 -18.51 10.64 -22.14
C ASN A 172 -17.37 9.67 -21.75
N THR A 173 -16.51 9.99 -20.77
CA THR A 173 -15.37 9.11 -20.40
C THR A 173 -15.54 8.31 -19.12
N PHE A 174 -16.56 8.57 -18.29
CA PHE A 174 -16.78 7.90 -17.00
C PHE A 174 -15.48 7.74 -16.20
N GLY A 175 -15.15 8.74 -15.38
CA GLY A 175 -14.11 8.57 -14.36
C GLY A 175 -14.35 7.30 -13.54
N GLY A 176 -13.27 6.63 -13.13
CA GLY A 176 -13.40 5.31 -12.52
C GLY A 176 -12.06 4.65 -12.22
N THR A 177 -12.15 3.51 -11.53
CA THR A 177 -11.02 2.62 -11.25
C THR A 177 -11.15 1.37 -12.11
N PHE A 178 -10.10 1.06 -12.86
CA PHE A 178 -10.00 -0.11 -13.71
C PHE A 178 -8.82 -0.98 -13.26
N PHE A 179 -8.95 -2.29 -13.45
CA PHE A 179 -7.90 -3.25 -13.14
C PHE A 179 -7.54 -4.05 -14.38
N ARG A 180 -6.24 -4.22 -14.60
CA ARG A 180 -5.70 -5.12 -15.62
C ARG A 180 -4.79 -6.13 -14.97
N ASP A 181 -5.20 -7.39 -14.95
CA ASP A 181 -4.40 -8.47 -14.41
C ASP A 181 -3.13 -8.68 -15.24
N LEU A 182 -2.02 -8.92 -14.55
CA LEU A 182 -0.76 -9.30 -15.16
C LEU A 182 -0.59 -10.83 -15.14
N ASP A 183 0.33 -11.32 -15.97
CA ASP A 183 0.60 -12.75 -16.05
C ASP A 183 1.04 -13.31 -14.69
N ARG A 184 0.60 -14.53 -14.35
CA ARG A 184 0.97 -15.21 -13.09
C ARG A 184 2.47 -15.39 -12.91
N PHE A 185 3.25 -15.37 -13.99
CA PHE A 185 4.70 -15.43 -14.01
C PHE A 185 5.34 -14.04 -14.12
N PHE A 186 4.61 -12.95 -13.82
CA PHE A 186 5.07 -11.55 -13.83
C PHE A 186 6.50 -11.40 -13.31
N PHE A 187 6.77 -11.87 -12.09
CA PHE A 187 8.08 -11.75 -11.43
C PHE A 187 9.20 -12.54 -12.10
N ARG A 188 8.90 -13.44 -13.04
CA ARG A 188 9.86 -14.32 -13.71
C ARG A 188 10.13 -13.94 -15.15
N THR A 189 9.11 -13.45 -15.86
CA THR A 189 9.16 -13.33 -17.33
C THR A 189 8.91 -11.94 -17.87
N MET A 190 8.21 -11.06 -17.13
CA MET A 190 7.83 -9.75 -17.66
C MET A 190 8.94 -8.72 -17.47
N THR A 191 9.13 -7.86 -18.46
CA THR A 191 9.95 -6.64 -18.39
C THR A 191 9.08 -5.41 -18.10
N ALA A 192 9.69 -4.26 -17.76
CA ALA A 192 8.95 -3.02 -17.60
C ALA A 192 8.14 -2.64 -18.86
N GLU A 193 8.71 -2.87 -20.05
CA GLU A 193 8.04 -2.65 -21.32
C GLU A 193 6.82 -3.56 -21.52
N ASP A 194 6.91 -4.84 -21.14
CA ASP A 194 5.77 -5.76 -21.21
C ASP A 194 4.63 -5.31 -20.28
N VAL A 195 5.00 -4.79 -19.11
CA VAL A 195 4.05 -4.30 -18.11
C VAL A 195 3.31 -3.09 -18.64
N ILE A 196 3.97 -2.13 -19.27
CA ILE A 196 3.29 -0.93 -19.78
C ILE A 196 2.99 -0.98 -21.28
N LYS A 197 2.98 -2.17 -21.91
CA LYS A 197 2.89 -2.32 -23.38
C LYS A 197 1.77 -1.53 -24.05
N ASP A 198 0.62 -1.38 -23.38
CA ASP A 198 -0.57 -0.69 -23.91
C ASP A 198 -0.40 0.85 -23.86
N TYR A 199 0.58 1.34 -23.10
CA TYR A 199 0.86 2.75 -22.86
C TYR A 199 2.28 3.14 -23.25
N LYS A 200 3.12 2.22 -23.75
CA LYS A 200 4.55 2.48 -23.99
C LYS A 200 4.82 3.70 -24.89
N ASP A 201 3.89 3.97 -25.81
CA ASP A 201 3.99 5.06 -26.78
C ASP A 201 3.31 6.35 -26.30
N THR A 202 2.67 6.35 -25.13
CA THR A 202 2.09 7.53 -24.48
C THR A 202 3.12 8.25 -23.62
N ASP A 203 2.84 9.49 -23.24
CA ASP A 203 3.76 10.27 -22.40
C ASP A 203 3.98 9.63 -21.03
N ILE A 204 2.93 9.06 -20.40
CA ILE A 204 3.04 8.31 -19.15
C ILE A 204 3.91 7.06 -19.30
N GLY A 205 3.76 6.30 -20.39
CA GLY A 205 4.59 5.12 -20.61
C GLY A 205 6.06 5.47 -20.79
N ARG A 206 6.35 6.54 -21.55
CA ARG A 206 7.72 7.04 -21.69
C ARG A 206 8.29 7.55 -20.36
N GLU A 207 7.49 8.19 -19.53
CA GLU A 207 7.92 8.62 -18.18
C GLU A 207 8.21 7.43 -17.26
N ILE A 208 7.33 6.42 -17.24
CA ILE A 208 7.53 5.19 -16.46
C ILE A 208 8.84 4.49 -16.87
N LEU A 209 9.09 4.34 -18.17
CA LEU A 209 10.33 3.72 -18.65
C LEU A 209 11.55 4.57 -18.32
N LYS A 210 11.45 5.90 -18.49
CA LYS A 210 12.56 6.82 -18.25
C LYS A 210 12.96 6.90 -16.77
N ASN A 211 12.00 6.80 -15.83
CA ASN A 211 12.30 6.88 -14.40
C ASN A 211 12.96 5.60 -13.86
N GLY A 212 12.84 4.47 -14.57
CA GLY A 212 13.50 3.22 -14.24
C GLY A 212 13.01 2.48 -12.99
N ARG A 213 12.06 3.04 -12.23
CA ARG A 213 11.58 2.46 -10.96
C ARG A 213 10.94 1.10 -11.16
N LEU A 214 10.11 0.96 -12.20
CA LEU A 214 9.46 -0.31 -12.55
C LEU A 214 10.48 -1.36 -12.98
N ALA A 215 11.52 -0.96 -13.73
CA ALA A 215 12.58 -1.86 -14.14
C ALA A 215 13.40 -2.36 -12.94
N ASP A 216 13.82 -1.45 -12.05
CA ASP A 216 14.52 -1.80 -10.81
C ASP A 216 13.69 -2.74 -9.93
N PHE A 217 12.41 -2.44 -9.76
CA PHE A 217 11.48 -3.29 -9.02
C PHE A 217 11.41 -4.72 -9.57
N ILE A 218 11.26 -4.88 -10.89
CA ILE A 218 11.18 -6.19 -11.55
C ILE A 218 12.49 -6.96 -11.39
N GLU A 219 13.65 -6.32 -11.59
CA GLU A 219 14.95 -6.98 -11.46
C GLU A 219 15.22 -7.43 -10.01
N LYS A 220 14.91 -6.58 -9.03
CA LYS A 220 14.98 -6.96 -7.61
C LYS A 220 14.06 -8.14 -7.33
N ALA A 221 12.81 -8.08 -7.77
CA ALA A 221 11.86 -9.16 -7.54
C ALA A 221 12.29 -10.50 -8.15
N ARG A 222 12.90 -10.50 -9.34
CA ARG A 222 13.42 -11.73 -10.01
C ARG A 222 14.48 -12.46 -9.19
N THR A 223 15.35 -11.71 -8.54
CA THR A 223 16.46 -12.25 -7.76
C THR A 223 16.10 -12.45 -6.28
N HIS A 224 14.91 -12.00 -5.88
CA HIS A 224 14.48 -12.03 -4.50
C HIS A 224 14.04 -13.43 -4.06
N LYS A 225 14.52 -13.87 -2.89
CA LYS A 225 14.21 -15.18 -2.28
C LYS A 225 12.71 -15.48 -2.14
N ILE A 226 11.88 -14.43 -2.00
CA ILE A 226 10.42 -14.55 -1.86
C ILE A 226 9.76 -15.06 -3.15
N PHE A 227 10.28 -14.69 -4.31
CA PHE A 227 9.70 -15.06 -5.62
C PHE A 227 10.44 -16.23 -6.30
N MET A 228 11.61 -16.61 -5.76
CA MET A 228 12.40 -17.75 -6.22
C MET A 228 12.05 -19.09 -5.53
N GLY A 229 11.22 -19.09 -4.49
CA GLY A 229 10.87 -20.29 -3.72
C GLY A 229 9.84 -21.22 -4.41
N LYS A 230 9.81 -22.50 -3.99
CA LYS A 230 8.85 -23.54 -4.45
C LYS A 230 7.36 -23.28 -4.09
N ASN A 231 7.04 -22.13 -3.50
CA ASN A 231 5.69 -21.75 -3.10
C ASN A 231 5.10 -20.63 -3.99
N CYS A 232 5.50 -20.58 -5.25
CA CYS A 232 4.73 -19.93 -6.32
C CYS A 232 4.02 -21.00 -7.15
#